data_AF-A0A8K0CJC0-F1
#
_entry.id   AF-A0A8K0CJC0-F1
#
_cell.length_a   1.000
_cell.length_b   1.000
_cell.length_c   1.000
_cell.angle_alpha   90.00
_cell.angle_beta   90.00
_cell.angle_gamma   90.00
#
_symmetry.space_group_name_H-M   'P 1'
#
loop_
_entity.id
_entity.type
_entity.pdbx_description
1 polymer ?
#
loop_
_entity_poly.entity_id
_entity_poly.type
_entity_poly.pdbx_seq_one_letter_code
_entity_poly.pdbx_strand_id
1 'polypeptide(L)'
;MSCSQFIDQVQILMHTQQMKYWEILFEKSTNYAWLSNKKFTLTFISGKDEFLLRQALQKVNQEERIKVMRQLVSWLDEHPHAQAHKVPETCILLLNRLSTINVINEVTLSRKNSFRNSLRRLSILSNKVSPMVFRKAVTSPQTEKRCVKFKEEPTVYCIRD
;
A
#
# COMPACT_ATOMS: atom_id res chain seq x y z
N MET A 1 8.11 5.85 -11.86
CA MET A 1 7.41 7.14 -11.72
C MET A 1 8.21 8.02 -10.79
N SER A 2 8.74 9.13 -11.31
CA SER A 2 9.53 10.07 -10.52
C SER A 2 8.65 10.86 -9.54
N CYS A 3 9.27 11.49 -8.55
CA CYS A 3 8.56 12.33 -7.58
C CYS A 3 7.88 13.53 -8.26
N SER A 4 8.55 14.16 -9.23
CA SER A 4 7.98 15.26 -10.03
C SER A 4 6.75 14.81 -10.82
N GLN A 5 6.84 13.68 -11.53
CA GLN A 5 5.72 13.13 -12.31
C GLN A 5 4.48 12.87 -11.45
N PHE A 6 4.66 12.43 -10.20
CA PHE A 6 3.54 12.21 -9.29
C PHE A 6 2.87 13.52 -8.88
N ILE A 7 3.67 14.55 -8.57
CA ILE A 7 3.17 15.88 -8.21
C ILE A 7 2.42 16.49 -9.39
N ASP A 8 2.96 16.38 -10.60
CA ASP A 8 2.32 16.83 -11.83
C ASP A 8 0.96 16.14 -12.02
N GLN A 9 0.87 14.83 -11.78
CA GLN A 9 -0.39 14.09 -11.83
C GLN A 9 -1.42 14.58 -10.80
N VAL A 10 -0.99 14.86 -9.56
CA VAL A 10 -1.86 15.44 -8.53
C VAL A 10 -2.36 16.81 -8.98
N GLN A 11 -1.51 17.63 -9.59
CA GLN A 11 -1.87 18.95 -10.09
C GLN A 11 -2.85 18.87 -11.27
N ILE A 12 -2.68 17.88 -12.17
CA ILE A 12 -3.64 17.59 -13.24
C ILE A 12 -5.00 17.24 -12.63
N LEU A 13 -5.04 16.37 -11.61
CA LEU A 13 -6.29 16.00 -10.94
C LEU A 13 -6.96 17.20 -10.24
N MET A 14 -6.18 18.09 -9.61
CA MET A 14 -6.71 19.34 -9.06
C MET A 14 -7.38 20.19 -10.14
N HIS A 15 -6.73 20.33 -11.29
CA HIS A 15 -7.26 21.10 -12.41
C HIS A 15 -8.55 20.47 -12.96
N THR A 16 -8.56 19.16 -13.18
CA THR A 16 -9.76 18.43 -13.62
C THR A 16 -10.91 18.62 -12.63
N GLN A 17 -10.63 18.53 -11.33
CA GLN A 17 -11.65 18.71 -10.31
C GLN A 17 -12.19 20.14 -10.24
N GLN A 18 -11.33 21.14 -10.46
CA GLN A 18 -11.74 22.54 -10.56
C GLN A 18 -12.68 22.77 -11.75
N MET A 19 -12.38 22.17 -12.92
CA MET A 19 -13.25 22.26 -14.09
C MET A 19 -14.62 21.64 -13.81
N LYS A 20 -14.65 20.41 -13.27
CA LYS A 20 -15.90 19.73 -12.88
C LYS A 20 -16.73 20.55 -11.91
N TYR A 21 -16.10 21.11 -10.87
CA TYR A 21 -16.79 21.93 -9.89
C TYR A 21 -17.40 23.20 -10.50
N TRP A 22 -16.69 23.84 -11.44
CA TRP A 22 -17.19 25.02 -12.15
C TRP A 22 -18.33 24.71 -13.11
N GLU A 23 -18.25 23.60 -13.86
CA GLU A 23 -19.33 23.13 -14.73
C GLU A 23 -20.64 23.00 -13.95
N ILE A 24 -20.58 22.38 -12.78
CA ILE A 24 -21.75 22.20 -11.89
C ILE A 24 -22.30 23.55 -11.39
N LEU A 25 -21.43 24.52 -11.08
CA LEU A 25 -21.87 25.84 -10.62
C LEU A 25 -22.53 26.68 -11.71
N PHE A 26 -22.12 26.52 -12.97
CA PHE A 26 -22.57 27.35 -14.08
C PHE A 26 -23.53 26.68 -15.06
N GLU A 27 -23.88 25.41 -14.85
CA GLU A 27 -24.82 24.62 -15.67
C GLU A 27 -26.19 25.30 -15.91
N LYS A 28 -26.56 26.34 -15.15
CA LYS A 28 -27.83 27.08 -15.29
C LYS A 28 -27.75 28.46 -15.96
N SER A 29 -26.59 29.00 -16.28
CA SER A 29 -26.48 30.37 -16.84
C SER A 29 -26.08 30.37 -18.32
N THR A 30 -26.97 29.86 -19.18
CA THR A 30 -26.75 29.75 -20.64
C THR A 30 -26.63 31.11 -21.35
N ASN A 31 -27.18 32.19 -20.78
CA ASN A 31 -27.28 33.46 -21.50
C ASN A 31 -26.02 34.34 -21.46
N TYR A 32 -25.02 34.04 -20.62
CA TYR A 32 -23.83 34.89 -20.45
C TYR A 32 -22.54 34.11 -20.13
N ALA A 33 -22.47 32.82 -20.46
CA ALA A 33 -21.31 31.97 -20.15
C ALA A 33 -19.97 32.53 -20.70
N TRP A 34 -20.01 33.31 -21.78
CA TRP A 34 -18.84 33.98 -22.35
C TRP A 34 -18.30 35.14 -21.50
N LEU A 35 -19.13 35.78 -20.64
CA LEU A 35 -18.72 36.80 -19.68
C LEU A 35 -18.07 36.18 -18.43
N SER A 36 -18.48 34.96 -18.05
CA SER A 36 -17.91 34.19 -16.94
C SER A 36 -16.73 33.31 -17.36
N ASN A 37 -16.47 33.13 -18.66
CA ASN A 37 -15.30 32.45 -19.24
C ASN A 37 -13.99 33.24 -19.05
N LYS A 38 -13.79 33.86 -17.88
CA LYS A 38 -12.48 34.35 -17.48
C LYS A 38 -11.57 33.13 -17.41
N LYS A 39 -10.51 33.12 -18.23
CA LYS A 39 -9.51 32.05 -18.28
C LYS A 39 -9.20 31.58 -16.86
N PHE A 40 -9.49 30.31 -16.59
CA PHE A 40 -9.29 29.74 -15.28
C PHE A 40 -7.85 29.99 -14.85
N THR A 41 -7.69 30.61 -13.70
CA THR A 41 -6.36 30.76 -13.11
C THR A 41 -5.94 29.37 -12.69
N LEU A 42 -4.85 28.88 -13.27
CA LEU A 42 -4.32 27.54 -12.99
C LEU A 42 -4.10 27.43 -11.49
N THR A 43 -4.83 26.52 -10.82
CA THR A 43 -4.63 26.32 -9.39
C THR A 43 -3.36 25.51 -9.20
N PHE A 44 -2.33 26.16 -8.65
CA PHE A 44 -1.08 25.49 -8.30
C PHE A 44 -1.23 24.80 -6.94
N ILE A 45 -0.49 23.71 -6.76
CA ILE A 45 -0.32 23.11 -5.44
C ILE A 45 0.36 24.16 -4.54
N SER A 46 -0.12 24.33 -3.32
CA SER A 46 0.52 25.20 -2.34
C SER A 46 1.94 24.68 -2.05
N GLY A 47 2.93 25.58 -1.92
CA GLY A 47 4.31 25.17 -1.61
C GLY A 47 4.41 24.35 -0.31
N LYS A 48 3.50 24.56 0.64
CA LYS A 48 3.38 23.74 1.86
C LYS A 48 2.96 22.31 1.53
N ASP A 49 1.95 22.14 0.70
CA ASP A 49 1.42 20.83 0.35
C ASP A 49 2.38 20.08 -0.56
N GLU A 50 3.05 20.78 -1.46
CA GLU A 50 4.11 20.22 -2.30
C GLU A 50 5.26 19.68 -1.44
N PHE A 51 5.71 20.46 -0.45
CA PHE A 51 6.74 20.02 0.49
C PHE A 51 6.32 18.75 1.24
N LEU A 52 5.10 18.71 1.76
CA LEU A 52 4.55 17.54 2.47
C LEU A 52 4.43 16.32 1.55
N LEU A 53 3.98 16.51 0.31
CA LEU A 53 3.92 15.45 -0.70
C LEU A 53 5.30 14.88 -0.99
N ARG A 54 6.29 15.75 -1.23
CA ARG A 54 7.68 15.32 -1.46
C ARG A 54 8.23 14.51 -0.28
N GLN A 55 7.97 14.96 0.95
CA GLN A 55 8.39 14.25 2.16
C GLN A 55 7.71 12.88 2.30
N ALA A 56 6.40 12.80 2.02
CA ALA A 56 5.65 11.55 2.10
C ALA A 56 6.10 10.55 1.02
N LEU A 57 6.37 11.02 -0.20
CA LEU A 57 6.79 10.19 -1.34
C LEU A 57 8.16 9.53 -1.16
N GLN A 58 9.04 10.10 -0.32
CA GLN A 58 10.33 9.50 0.02
C GLN A 58 10.18 8.17 0.78
N LYS A 59 9.06 7.96 1.47
CA LYS A 59 8.80 6.78 2.31
C LYS A 59 8.07 5.65 1.57
N VAL A 60 7.76 5.85 0.30
CA VAL A 60 6.80 5.04 -0.46
C VAL A 60 7.41 4.57 -1.77
N ASN A 61 7.26 3.27 -2.05
CA ASN A 61 7.77 2.62 -3.25
C ASN A 61 6.96 2.98 -4.49
N GLN A 62 7.51 2.73 -5.69
CA GLN A 62 6.84 3.09 -6.94
C GLN A 62 5.45 2.45 -7.11
N GLU A 63 5.32 1.16 -6.78
CA GLU A 63 4.03 0.45 -6.89
C GLU A 63 2.98 1.02 -5.94
N GLU A 64 3.40 1.38 -4.73
CA GLU A 64 2.54 1.99 -3.72
C GLU A 64 2.08 3.39 -4.15
N ARG A 65 2.94 4.17 -4.82
CA ARG A 65 2.55 5.46 -5.40
C ARG A 65 1.44 5.28 -6.44
N ILE A 66 1.54 4.27 -7.31
CA ILE A 66 0.50 3.96 -8.30
C ILE A 66 -0.80 3.56 -7.59
N LYS A 67 -0.71 2.73 -6.55
CA LYS A 67 -1.87 2.33 -5.74
C LYS A 67 -2.57 3.54 -5.10
N VAL A 68 -1.80 4.47 -4.52
CA VAL A 68 -2.34 5.71 -3.94
C VAL A 68 -2.98 6.59 -5.01
N MET A 69 -2.38 6.70 -6.20
CA MET A 69 -2.97 7.47 -7.29
C MET A 69 -4.33 6.88 -7.71
N ARG A 70 -4.44 5.54 -7.83
CA ARG A 70 -5.73 4.88 -8.11
C ARG A 70 -6.75 5.12 -7.01
N GLN A 71 -6.34 5.08 -5.74
CA GLN A 71 -7.22 5.38 -4.61
C GLN A 71 -7.69 6.84 -4.63
N LEU A 72 -6.81 7.77 -5.00
CA LEU A 72 -7.15 9.18 -5.12
C LEU A 72 -8.18 9.42 -6.23
N VAL A 73 -8.02 8.77 -7.40
CA VAL A 73 -9.00 8.84 -8.50
C VAL A 73 -10.35 8.28 -8.04
N SER A 74 -10.36 7.08 -7.44
CA SER A 74 -11.59 6.48 -6.91
C SER A 74 -12.28 7.39 -5.89
N TRP A 75 -11.52 8.06 -5.03
CA TRP A 75 -12.06 9.00 -4.05
C TRP A 75 -12.69 10.22 -4.71
N LEU A 76 -12.11 10.74 -5.80
CA LEU A 76 -12.69 11.84 -6.57
C LEU A 76 -13.98 11.45 -7.29
N ASP A 77 -14.07 10.21 -7.77
CA ASP A 77 -15.29 9.68 -8.39
C ASP A 77 -16.42 9.55 -7.35
N GLU A 78 -16.11 9.17 -6.12
CA GLU A 78 -17.07 9.13 -4.99
C GLU A 78 -17.46 10.53 -4.48
N HIS A 79 -16.59 11.53 -4.64
CA HIS A 79 -16.77 12.90 -4.14
C HIS A 79 -16.69 13.93 -5.27
N PRO A 80 -17.65 13.94 -6.22
CA PRO A 80 -17.58 14.76 -7.43
C PRO A 80 -17.61 16.28 -7.14
N HIS A 81 -18.13 16.68 -5.99
CA HIS A 81 -18.20 18.08 -5.54
C HIS A 81 -17.02 18.51 -4.66
N ALA A 82 -16.00 17.67 -4.50
CA ALA A 82 -14.81 18.03 -3.73
C ALA A 82 -14.13 19.27 -4.34
N GLN A 83 -13.69 20.19 -3.49
CA GLN A 83 -12.95 21.37 -3.92
C GLN A 83 -11.53 20.98 -4.33
N ALA A 84 -10.97 21.65 -5.34
CA ALA A 84 -9.65 21.31 -5.90
C ALA A 84 -8.52 21.32 -4.86
N HIS A 85 -8.57 22.17 -3.83
CA HIS A 85 -7.55 22.21 -2.77
C HIS A 85 -7.60 21.00 -1.83
N LYS A 86 -8.68 20.22 -1.82
CA LYS A 86 -8.78 19.00 -1.01
C LYS A 86 -8.05 17.81 -1.63
N VAL A 87 -7.78 17.85 -2.93
CA VAL A 87 -7.05 16.78 -3.63
C VAL A 87 -5.65 16.53 -3.04
N PRO A 88 -4.78 17.54 -2.86
CA PRO A 88 -3.46 17.32 -2.25
C PRO A 88 -3.55 16.90 -0.79
N GLU A 89 -4.47 17.47 0.00
CA GLU A 89 -4.71 17.08 1.40
C GLU A 89 -5.06 15.58 1.50
N THR A 90 -6.02 15.12 0.70
CA THR A 90 -6.44 13.72 0.66
C THR A 90 -5.29 12.82 0.18
N CYS A 91 -4.52 13.26 -0.82
CA CYS A 91 -3.37 12.52 -1.31
C CYS A 91 -2.32 12.30 -0.21
N ILE A 92 -1.99 13.34 0.56
CA ILE A 92 -1.07 13.27 1.70
C ILE A 92 -1.61 12.30 2.75
N LEU A 93 -2.92 12.35 3.06
CA LEU A 93 -3.56 11.44 4.00
C LEU A 93 -3.43 9.98 3.55
N LEU A 94 -3.66 9.69 2.28
CA LEU A 94 -3.52 8.34 1.72
C LEU A 94 -2.07 7.83 1.78
N LEU A 95 -1.09 8.68 1.46
CA LEU A 95 0.33 8.34 1.56
C LEU A 95 0.73 8.03 3.00
N ASN A 96 0.31 8.87 3.95
CA ASN A 96 0.61 8.66 5.37
C ASN A 96 -0.06 7.40 5.92
N ARG A 97 -1.30 7.12 5.51
CA ARG A 97 -2.00 5.89 5.89
C ARG A 97 -1.26 4.66 5.38
N LEU A 98 -0.80 4.67 4.12
CA LEU A 98 -0.05 3.56 3.55
C LEU A 98 1.27 3.35 4.29
N SER A 99 2.03 4.43 4.53
CA SER A 99 3.27 4.38 5.31
C SER A 99 3.04 3.81 6.71
N THR A 100 1.96 4.22 7.39
CA THR A 100 1.60 3.71 8.72
C THR A 100 1.27 2.22 8.70
N ILE A 101 0.51 1.77 7.69
CA ILE A 101 0.18 0.34 7.53
C ILE A 101 1.45 -0.49 7.33
N ASN A 102 2.41 -0.01 6.53
CA ASN A 102 3.68 -0.70 6.31
C ASN A 102 4.48 -0.82 7.62
N VAL A 103 4.59 0.26 8.40
CA VAL A 103 5.27 0.23 9.70
C VAL A 103 4.58 -0.76 10.66
N ILE A 104 3.25 -0.77 10.71
CA ILE A 104 2.51 -1.73 11.54
C ILE A 104 2.76 -3.17 11.08
N ASN A 105 2.77 -3.42 9.77
CA ASN A 105 3.04 -4.74 9.22
C ASN A 105 4.46 -5.23 9.56
N GLU A 106 5.47 -4.36 9.45
CA GLU A 106 6.84 -4.70 9.84
C GLU A 106 6.95 -5.03 11.34
N VAL A 107 6.34 -4.20 12.20
CA VAL A 107 6.34 -4.42 13.64
C VAL A 107 5.58 -5.70 14.01
N THR A 108 4.45 -5.99 13.37
CA THR A 108 3.69 -7.22 13.63
C THR A 108 4.42 -8.47 13.15
N LEU A 109 5.11 -8.43 12.01
CA LEU A 109 5.98 -9.51 11.54
C LEU A 109 7.15 -9.74 12.50
N SER A 110 7.79 -8.65 12.97
CA SER A 110 8.86 -8.71 13.98
C SER A 110 8.37 -9.35 15.29
N ARG A 111 7.21 -8.93 15.79
CA ARG A 111 6.58 -9.52 16.99
C ARG A 111 6.25 -11.00 16.80
N LYS A 112 5.70 -11.39 15.65
CA LYS A 112 5.43 -12.80 15.31
C LYS A 112 6.71 -13.63 15.28
N ASN A 113 7.80 -13.10 14.72
CA ASN A 113 9.10 -13.77 14.69
C ASN A 113 9.69 -13.92 16.10
N SER A 114 9.60 -12.88 16.93
CA SER A 114 10.03 -12.93 18.33
C SER A 114 9.23 -13.97 19.12
N PHE A 115 7.90 -13.98 18.98
CA PHE A 115 7.02 -14.97 19.60
C PHE A 115 7.37 -16.40 19.16
N ARG A 116 7.55 -16.63 17.85
CA ARG A 116 7.98 -17.93 17.31
C ARG A 116 9.34 -18.38 17.87
N ASN A 117 10.29 -17.45 18.02
CA ASN A 117 11.60 -17.74 18.60
C ASN A 117 11.53 -18.02 20.11
N SER A 118 10.63 -17.36 20.84
CA SER A 118 10.38 -17.62 22.26
C SER A 118 9.70 -18.97 22.47
N LEU A 119 8.67 -19.30 21.68
CA LEU A 119 8.06 -20.63 21.69
C LEU A 119 9.07 -21.74 21.35
N ARG A 120 9.94 -21.52 20.36
CA ARG A 120 11.00 -22.47 19.99
C ARG A 120 12.02 -22.70 21.12
N ARG A 121 12.25 -21.69 21.98
CA ARG A 121 13.12 -21.81 23.16
C ARG A 121 12.45 -22.53 24.32
N LEU A 122 11.12 -22.40 24.44
CA LEU A 122 10.31 -23.06 25.48
C LEU A 122 9.89 -24.48 25.09
N SER A 123 9.91 -24.83 23.80
CA SER A 123 9.68 -26.21 23.36
C SER A 123 10.87 -27.10 23.74
N ILE A 124 10.67 -27.94 24.75
CA ILE A 124 11.63 -28.93 25.27
C ILE A 124 12.14 -29.90 24.18
N LEU A 125 11.36 -30.11 23.11
CA LEU A 125 11.77 -30.84 21.92
C LEU A 125 12.46 -29.90 20.94
N SER A 126 13.78 -29.80 21.06
CA SER A 126 14.64 -29.23 20.03
C SER A 126 14.46 -30.03 18.73
N ASN A 127 13.73 -29.47 17.76
CA ASN A 127 13.70 -29.95 16.38
C ASN A 127 15.02 -29.70 15.62
N LYS A 128 16.12 -29.36 16.33
CA LYS A 128 17.46 -29.46 15.75
C LYS A 128 17.91 -30.91 15.89
N VAL A 129 18.10 -31.58 14.76
CA VAL A 129 18.99 -32.74 14.70
C VAL A 129 20.32 -32.27 15.27
N SER A 130 20.67 -32.77 16.45
CA SER A 130 21.93 -32.43 17.09
C SER A 130 23.08 -32.91 16.19
N PRO A 131 24.16 -32.13 16.00
CA PRO A 131 25.34 -32.60 15.28
C PRO A 131 25.95 -33.87 15.91
N MET A 132 25.69 -34.13 17.21
CA MET A 132 26.08 -35.38 17.86
C MET A 132 25.23 -36.58 17.45
N VAL A 133 23.97 -36.38 17.04
CA VAL A 133 23.13 -37.45 16.49
C VAL A 133 23.61 -37.82 15.08
N PHE A 134 24.05 -36.83 14.29
CA PHE A 134 24.71 -37.08 12.99
C PHE A 134 26.02 -37.87 13.12
N ARG A 135 26.82 -37.62 14.18
CA ARG A 135 28.06 -38.38 14.42
C ARG A 135 27.84 -39.78 14.97
N LYS A 136 26.79 -40.02 15.78
CA LYS A 136 26.42 -41.37 16.26
C LYS A 136 25.76 -42.23 15.17
N ALA A 137 25.09 -41.63 14.19
CA ALA A 137 24.47 -42.36 13.08
C ALA A 137 25.49 -42.96 12.08
N VAL A 138 26.76 -42.53 12.12
CA VAL A 138 27.82 -43.06 11.24
C VAL A 138 28.44 -44.35 11.80
N THR A 139 28.27 -44.64 13.10
CA THR A 139 28.98 -45.75 13.77
C THR A 139 28.10 -46.87 14.32
N SER A 140 26.78 -46.87 14.07
CA SER A 140 25.90 -47.99 14.44
C SER A 140 25.11 -48.52 13.24
N PRO A 141 25.17 -49.82 12.90
CA PRO A 141 24.51 -50.39 11.72
C PRO A 141 23.00 -50.67 11.89
N GLN A 142 22.36 -50.16 12.94
CA GLN A 142 20.96 -50.46 13.24
C GLN A 142 20.20 -49.21 13.68
N THR A 143 19.61 -48.50 12.73
CA THR A 143 18.42 -47.70 12.98
C THR A 143 17.70 -47.46 11.66
N GLU A 144 16.42 -47.85 11.64
CA GLU A 144 15.55 -47.92 10.48
C GLU A 144 15.60 -46.66 9.61
N LYS A 145 15.80 -46.86 8.31
CA LYS A 145 15.73 -45.81 7.30
C LYS A 145 14.29 -45.26 7.23
N ARG A 146 14.00 -44.21 8.00
CA ARG A 146 12.82 -43.36 7.76
C ARG A 146 13.06 -42.54 6.50
N CYS A 147 12.64 -43.09 5.36
CA CYS A 147 12.50 -42.38 4.10
C CYS A 147 11.29 -41.45 4.20
N VAL A 148 11.50 -40.13 4.08
CA VAL A 148 10.42 -39.18 3.86
C VAL A 148 10.10 -39.21 2.37
N LYS A 149 9.01 -39.89 2.00
CA LYS A 149 8.44 -39.76 0.65
C LYS A 149 7.48 -38.57 0.66
N PHE A 150 7.71 -37.59 -0.20
CA PHE A 150 6.70 -36.60 -0.51
C PHE A 150 5.54 -37.32 -1.21
N LYS A 151 4.33 -37.17 -0.67
CA LYS A 151 3.12 -37.64 -1.35
C LYS A 151 2.86 -36.63 -2.48
N GLU A 152 3.08 -37.02 -3.73
CA GLU A 152 2.89 -36.15 -4.90
C GLU A 152 1.43 -35.75 -5.12
N GLU A 153 0.47 -36.50 -4.58
CA GLU A 153 -0.94 -36.18 -4.68
C GLU A 153 -1.41 -35.32 -3.49
N PRO A 154 -1.86 -34.07 -3.73
CA PRO A 154 -2.43 -33.24 -2.68
C PRO A 154 -3.73 -33.86 -2.17
N THR A 155 -3.83 -34.03 -0.86
CA THR A 155 -5.06 -34.52 -0.23
C THR A 155 -6.03 -33.35 -0.11
N VAL A 156 -6.97 -33.25 -1.05
CA VAL A 156 -8.03 -32.23 -1.04
C VAL A 156 -9.12 -32.68 -0.07
N TYR A 157 -9.30 -31.94 1.02
CA TYR A 157 -10.44 -32.14 1.92
C TYR A 157 -11.61 -31.29 1.41
N CYS A 158 -12.68 -31.95 0.94
CA CYS A 158 -13.95 -31.27 0.73
C CYS A 158 -14.64 -31.09 2.07
N ILE A 159 -14.84 -29.83 2.46
CA ILE A 159 -15.82 -29.49 3.49
C ILE A 159 -17.18 -29.60 2.80
N ARG A 160 -18.03 -30.51 3.26
CA ARG A 160 -19.45 -30.52 2.89
C ARG A 160 -20.20 -29.66 3.90
N ASP A 161 -21.13 -28.88 3.36
CA ASP A 161 -21.90 -27.77 3.94
C ASP A 161 -22.28 -27.88 5.43
#